data_AF-A0AB35FV20-F1
#
_entry.id   AF-A0AB35FV20-F1
#
_cell.length_a   1.000
_cell.length_b   1.000
_cell.length_c   1.000
_cell.angle_alpha   90.00
_cell.angle_beta   90.00
_cell.angle_gamma   90.00
#
_symmetry.space_group_name_H-M   'P 1'
#
loop_
_entity.id
_entity.type
_entity.pdbx_description
1 polymer ?
#
loop_
_entity_poly.entity_id
_entity_poly.type
_entity_poly.pdbx_seq_one_letter_code
_entity_poly.pdbx_strand_id
1 'polypeptide(L)' 'MRFSIVAEDKPAQKSFSYQLELDTDTIIKVTGLVCSTVVMVTLLSLFKD' A
#
# COMPACT_ATOMS: atom_id res chain seq x y z
N MET A 1 20.87 28.84 43.13
CA MET A 1 19.90 27.79 42.76
C MET A 1 20.11 27.49 41.28
N ARG A 2 20.44 26.25 40.90
CA ARG A 2 20.62 25.85 39.49
C ARG A 2 19.42 25.00 39.09
N PHE A 3 18.59 25.51 38.20
CA PHE A 3 17.49 24.76 37.61
C PHE A 3 18.03 24.04 36.38
N SER A 4 18.23 22.73 36.50
CA SER A 4 18.55 21.88 35.35
C SER A 4 17.23 21.40 34.76
N ILE A 5 16.84 21.98 33.62
CA ILE A 5 15.72 21.46 32.84
C ILE A 5 16.24 20.24 32.11
N VAL A 6 16.08 19.08 32.74
CA VAL A 6 16.25 17.80 32.05
C VAL A 6 14.96 17.59 31.28
N ALA A 7 14.95 18.02 30.02
CA ALA A 7 13.96 17.53 29.08
C ALA A 7 14.27 16.04 28.92
N GLU A 8 13.47 15.21 29.58
CA GLU A 8 13.39 13.78 29.30
C GLU A 8 12.93 13.71 27.84
N ASP A 9 13.91 13.60 26.92
CA ASP A 9 13.68 13.39 25.51
C ASP A 9 13.09 11.99 25.39
N LYS A 10 11.80 11.89 25.74
CA LYS A 10 11.00 10.71 25.54
C LYS A 10 10.90 10.63 24.03
N PRO A 11 11.57 9.68 23.34
CA PRO A 11 11.43 9.58 21.91
C PRO A 11 9.97 9.21 21.72
N ALA A 12 9.15 10.19 21.35
CA ALA A 12 7.80 9.93 20.91
C ALA A 12 8.02 8.97 19.74
N GLN A 13 7.74 7.70 20.00
CA GLN A 13 7.74 6.63 19.02
C GLN A 13 6.68 7.08 18.01
N LYS A 14 7.11 7.89 17.05
CA LYS A 14 6.27 8.48 16.02
C LYS A 14 6.07 7.34 15.04
N SER A 15 5.26 6.37 15.44
CA SER A 15 4.65 5.43 14.54
C SER A 15 3.79 6.28 13.63
N PHE A 16 4.33 6.64 12.48
CA PHE A 16 3.50 7.08 11.38
C PHE A 16 2.69 5.86 10.98
N SER A 17 1.49 5.75 11.53
CA SER A 17 0.47 4.85 11.02
C SER A 17 0.04 5.41 9.67
N TYR A 18 0.85 5.15 8.64
CA TYR A 18 0.39 5.26 7.27
C TYR A 18 -0.67 4.18 7.11
N GLN A 19 -1.92 4.54 7.42
CA GLN A 19 -3.07 3.75 7.05
C GLN A 19 -3.04 3.74 5.52
N LEU A 20 -2.62 2.62 4.95
CA LEU A 20 -2.82 2.40 3.52
C LEU A 20 -4.33 2.27 3.34
N GLU A 21 -5.01 3.39 3.12
CA GLU A 21 -6.42 3.46 2.79
C GLU A 21 -6.61 2.88 1.38
N LEU A 22 -6.56 1.55 1.31
CA LEU A 22 -6.78 0.81 0.10
C LEU A 22 -8.28 0.61 -0.03
N ASP A 23 -8.90 1.52 -0.77
CA ASP A 23 -10.32 1.48 -1.06
C ASP A 23 -10.69 0.16 -1.77
N THR A 24 -11.77 -0.48 -1.32
CA THR A 24 -12.20 -1.79 -1.82
C THR A 24 -12.51 -1.76 -3.32
N ASP A 25 -13.03 -0.63 -3.84
CA ASP A 25 -13.28 -0.46 -5.28
C ASP A 25 -11.95 -0.40 -6.07
N THR A 26 -10.92 0.22 -5.50
CA THR A 26 -9.56 0.20 -6.07
C THR A 26 -9.00 -1.23 -6.13
N ILE A 27 -9.19 -2.03 -5.09
CA ILE A 27 -8.74 -3.44 -5.06
C ILE A 27 -9.47 -4.26 -6.14
N ILE A 28 -10.79 -4.11 -6.24
CA ILE A 28 -11.61 -4.81 -7.23
C ILE A 28 -11.20 -4.41 -8.66
N LYS A 29 -10.97 -3.12 -8.91
CA LYS A 29 -10.53 -2.61 -10.22
C LYS A 29 -9.17 -3.16 -10.63
N VAL A 30 -8.19 -3.13 -9.73
CA VAL A 30 -6.84 -3.66 -10.00
C VAL A 30 -6.90 -5.16 -10.25
N THR A 31 -7.66 -5.90 -9.44
CA THR A 31 -7.85 -7.35 -9.61
C THR A 31 -8.52 -7.68 -10.94
N GLY A 32 -9.56 -6.94 -11.31
CA GLY A 32 -10.25 -7.07 -12.59
C GLY A 32 -9.32 -6.82 -13.78
N LEU A 33 -8.52 -5.76 -13.72
CA LEU A 33 -7.54 -5.41 -14.75
C LEU A 33 -6.50 -6.53 -14.95
N VAL A 34 -5.96 -7.07 -13.86
CA VAL A 34 -4.99 -8.18 -13.91
C VAL A 34 -5.63 -9.44 -14.51
N CYS A 35 -6.84 -9.81 -14.08
CA CYS A 35 -7.54 -10.95 -14.68
C CYS A 35 -7.82 -10.75 -16.17
N SER A 36 -8.29 -9.57 -16.57
CA SER A 36 -8.57 -9.28 -17.99
C SER A 36 -7.32 -9.35 -18.85
N THR A 37 -6.18 -8.85 -18.37
CA THR A 37 -4.91 -8.93 -19.11
C THR A 37 -4.43 -10.38 -19.25
N VAL A 38 -4.51 -11.18 -18.20
CA VAL A 38 -4.16 -12.62 -18.26
C VAL A 38 -5.06 -13.36 -19.25
N VAL A 39 -6.36 -13.12 -19.22
CA VAL A 39 -7.31 -13.74 -20.16
C VAL A 39 -6.99 -13.33 -21.59
N MET A 40 -6.74 -12.04 -21.85
CA MET A 40 -6.39 -11.56 -23.19
C MET A 40 -5.08 -12.15 -23.71
N VAL A 41 -4.03 -12.22 -22.89
CA VAL A 41 -2.75 -12.83 -23.28
C VAL A 41 -2.92 -14.32 -23.58
N THR A 42 -3.72 -15.02 -22.78
CA THR A 42 -4.02 -16.44 -22.99
C THR A 42 -4.80 -16.65 -24.29
N LEU A 43 -5.80 -15.79 -24.56
CA LEU A 43 -6.56 -15.79 -25.81
C LEU A 43 -5.65 -15.52 -27.01
N LEU A 44 -4.84 -14.46 -26.96
CA LEU A 44 -3.90 -14.12 -28.03
C LEU A 44 -2.89 -15.24 -28.29
N SER A 45 -2.48 -15.97 -27.25
CA SER A 45 -1.60 -17.13 -27.39
C SER A 45 -2.30 -18.30 -28.09
N LEU A 46 -3.58 -18.52 -27.81
CA LEU A 46 -4.43 -19.52 -28.46
C LEU A 46 -4.71 -19.23 -29.94
N PHE A 47 -4.83 -17.95 -30.30
CA PHE A 47 -5.02 -17.50 -31.69
C PHE A 47 -3.71 -17.45 -32.49
N LYS A 48 -2.57 -17.77 -31.88
CA LYS A 48 -1.25 -17.74 -32.52
C LYS A 48 -0.84 -19.08 -33.14
N ASP A 49 -1.73 -20.06 -33.14
CA ASP A 49 -1.64 -21.34 -33.89
C ASP A 49 -2.27 -21.19 -35.29
#